data_AF-A0A6L7CT44-F1
#
_entry.id   AF-A0A6L7CT44-F1
#
_cell.length_a   1.000
_cell.length_b   1.000
_cell.length_c   1.000
_cell.angle_alpha   90.00
_cell.angle_beta   90.00
_cell.angle_gamma   90.00
#
_symmetry.space_group_name_H-M   'P 1'
#
loop_
_entity.id
_entity.type
_entity.pdbx_description
1 polymer ?
#
loop_
_entity_poly.entity_id
_entity_poly.type
_entity_poly.pdbx_seq_one_letter_code
_entity_poly.pdbx_strand_id
1 'polypeptide(L)'
;GDVGADTLGHIAEACAKGEADNGRKGPLNLPNLTRLGLAKAHEGSTGFIPAGMDGNAEVIGAYAWAHEMSSGKDTPSGHWEIAGVPVLFEWGYFSDHENSFPQELLDKLVERANLPGYLGNCHSSGTVILDQLGEEHMKTGKPIFYTSADSVFQIACHEETFGLDKLYELCEIAREELTNGGYNIGRVIARPFIGDKAGNFQRTGNRHDLAVEPPAPTVLQKLVDEKHGQVVSVGKI
;
A
#
# COMPACT_ATOMS: atom_id res chain seq x y z
N GLY A 1 12.75 -12.80 -1.98
CA GLY A 1 11.90 -13.12 -3.14
C GLY A 1 12.16 -12.26 -4.36
N ASP A 2 13.04 -11.25 -4.28
CA ASP A 2 13.13 -10.18 -5.30
C ASP A 2 14.48 -10.18 -6.05
N VAL A 3 15.10 -11.35 -6.17
CA VAL A 3 16.37 -11.49 -6.91
C VAL A 3 16.16 -11.03 -8.35
N GLY A 4 17.00 -10.08 -8.78
CA GLY A 4 16.93 -9.50 -10.12
C GLY A 4 15.95 -8.33 -10.27
N ALA A 5 15.31 -7.85 -9.20
CA ALA A 5 14.43 -6.68 -9.31
C ALA A 5 15.22 -5.39 -9.59
N ASP A 6 14.92 -4.74 -10.71
CA ASP A 6 15.44 -3.42 -11.09
C ASP A 6 14.33 -2.63 -11.82
N THR A 7 13.61 -1.78 -11.07
CA THR A 7 12.44 -1.08 -11.62
C THR A 7 12.84 -0.11 -12.73
N LEU A 8 13.86 0.73 -12.51
CA LEU A 8 14.26 1.73 -13.50
C LEU A 8 14.94 1.06 -14.71
N GLY A 9 15.86 0.12 -14.47
CA GLY A 9 16.57 -0.60 -15.53
C GLY A 9 15.63 -1.40 -16.43
N HIS A 10 14.69 -2.17 -15.86
CA HIS A 10 13.73 -2.94 -16.66
C HIS A 10 12.76 -2.06 -17.45
N ILE A 11 12.28 -0.93 -16.89
CA ILE A 11 11.44 0.02 -17.64
C ILE A 11 12.23 0.63 -18.80
N ALA A 12 13.48 1.04 -18.53
CA ALA A 12 14.36 1.61 -19.55
C ALA A 12 14.64 0.61 -20.68
N GLU A 13 14.89 -0.66 -20.34
CA GLU A 13 15.10 -1.75 -21.29
C GLU A 13 13.86 -2.00 -22.16
N ALA A 14 12.68 -2.15 -21.56
CA ALA A 14 11.43 -2.36 -22.30
C ALA A 14 11.14 -1.19 -23.26
N CYS A 15 11.39 0.06 -22.83
CA CYS A 15 11.27 1.23 -23.68
C CYS A 15 12.28 1.20 -24.85
N ALA A 16 13.54 0.85 -24.58
CA ALA A 16 14.59 0.78 -25.60
C ALA A 16 14.31 -0.31 -26.66
N LYS A 17 13.65 -1.41 -26.27
CA LYS A 17 13.18 -2.48 -27.17
C LYS A 17 11.89 -2.13 -27.93
N GLY A 18 11.22 -1.02 -27.61
CA GLY A 18 9.95 -0.62 -28.20
C GLY A 18 8.74 -1.40 -27.66
N GLU A 19 8.90 -2.18 -26.59
CA GLU A 19 7.82 -2.96 -25.96
C GLU A 19 6.80 -2.06 -25.25
N ALA A 20 7.18 -0.82 -24.94
CA ALA A 20 6.35 0.20 -24.29
C ALA A 20 5.84 1.29 -25.27
N ASP A 21 5.82 1.02 -26.58
CA ASP A 21 5.39 1.97 -27.61
C ASP A 21 3.85 2.10 -27.69
N ASN A 22 3.24 2.62 -26.61
CA ASN A 22 1.81 2.93 -26.51
C ASN A 22 1.61 4.41 -26.14
N GLY A 23 1.21 5.24 -27.12
CA GLY A 23 1.10 6.70 -26.95
C GLY A 23 2.44 7.44 -26.80
N ARG A 24 3.56 6.70 -26.83
CA ARG A 24 4.96 7.16 -26.85
C ARG A 24 5.78 6.25 -27.76
N LYS A 25 7.03 6.63 -28.09
CA LYS A 25 7.98 5.79 -28.83
C LYS A 25 9.42 5.98 -28.35
N GLY A 26 10.22 4.92 -28.51
CA GLY A 26 11.67 4.96 -28.30
C GLY A 26 12.08 4.86 -26.82
N PRO A 27 13.36 5.14 -26.49
CA PRO A 27 13.92 4.92 -25.15
C PRO A 27 13.27 5.81 -24.08
N LEU A 28 13.44 5.43 -22.81
CA LEU A 28 12.96 6.23 -21.68
C LEU A 28 13.71 7.58 -21.64
N ASN A 29 13.02 8.67 -21.99
CA ASN A 29 13.61 10.00 -22.11
C ASN A 29 13.33 10.85 -20.86
N LEU A 30 14.30 10.95 -19.96
CA LEU A 30 14.21 11.71 -18.70
C LEU A 30 15.36 12.73 -18.57
N PRO A 31 15.54 13.68 -19.51
CA PRO A 31 16.76 14.47 -19.64
C PRO A 31 17.03 15.36 -18.41
N ASN A 32 15.97 15.87 -17.78
CA ASN A 32 16.08 16.67 -16.57
C ASN A 32 16.57 15.83 -15.37
N LEU A 33 16.00 14.63 -15.18
CA LEU A 33 16.41 13.74 -14.09
C LEU A 33 17.80 13.15 -14.32
N THR A 34 18.16 12.87 -15.57
CA THR A 34 19.53 12.47 -15.94
C THR A 34 20.53 13.54 -15.54
N ARG A 35 20.26 14.82 -15.85
CA ARG A 35 21.10 15.95 -15.41
C ARG A 35 21.13 16.12 -13.89
N LEU A 36 20.08 15.74 -13.17
CA LEU A 36 20.09 15.70 -11.70
C LEU A 36 20.83 14.49 -11.12
N GLY A 37 21.29 13.55 -11.96
CA GLY A 37 22.12 12.41 -11.56
C GLY A 37 21.39 11.07 -11.46
N LEU A 38 20.15 10.95 -11.94
CA LEU A 38 19.37 9.69 -11.85
C LEU A 38 20.09 8.48 -12.47
N ALA A 39 20.67 8.65 -13.67
CA ALA A 39 21.42 7.58 -14.34
C ALA A 39 22.68 7.18 -13.55
N LYS A 40 23.33 8.13 -12.89
CA LYS A 40 24.51 7.88 -12.03
C LYS A 40 24.15 7.22 -10.70
N ALA A 41 23.02 7.57 -10.10
CA ALA A 41 22.50 6.88 -8.93
C ALA A 41 22.21 5.40 -9.24
N HIS A 42 21.58 5.14 -10.38
CA HIS A 42 21.33 3.77 -10.86
C HIS A 42 22.63 3.01 -11.16
N GLU A 43 23.60 3.66 -11.82
CA GLU A 43 24.93 3.08 -12.05
C GLU A 43 25.60 2.68 -10.74
N GLY A 44 25.52 3.53 -9.71
CA GLY A 44 26.03 3.22 -8.39
C GLY A 44 25.32 2.06 -7.70
N SER A 45 23.99 1.94 -7.87
CA SER A 45 23.21 0.88 -7.21
C SER A 45 23.26 -0.47 -7.93
N THR A 46 23.46 -0.49 -9.25
CA THR A 46 23.36 -1.71 -10.07
C THR A 46 24.66 -2.08 -10.78
N GLY A 47 25.59 -1.14 -10.96
CA GLY A 47 26.80 -1.29 -11.77
C GLY A 47 26.62 -0.95 -13.26
N PHE A 48 25.42 -0.56 -13.71
CA PHE A 48 25.12 -0.31 -15.12
C PHE A 48 24.35 0.99 -15.34
N ILE A 49 24.52 1.60 -16.51
CA ILE A 49 23.67 2.72 -16.97
C ILE A 49 22.35 2.16 -17.52
N PRO A 50 21.17 2.72 -17.16
CA PRO A 50 19.90 2.26 -17.73
C PRO A 50 19.87 2.35 -19.25
N ALA A 51 19.27 1.35 -19.91
CA ALA A 51 19.25 1.26 -21.36
C ALA A 51 18.63 2.52 -22.02
N GLY A 52 19.35 3.10 -22.98
CA GLY A 52 18.89 4.28 -23.72
C GLY A 52 18.97 5.61 -22.94
N MET A 53 19.46 5.62 -21.69
CA MET A 53 19.75 6.85 -20.95
C MET A 53 21.20 7.30 -21.19
N ASP A 54 21.45 8.61 -21.11
CA ASP A 54 22.79 9.19 -21.27
C ASP A 54 23.60 9.12 -19.97
N GLY A 55 24.57 8.20 -19.93
CA GLY A 55 25.49 8.04 -18.80
C GLY A 55 26.62 9.08 -18.73
N ASN A 56 26.76 9.94 -19.74
CA ASN A 56 27.78 10.99 -19.81
C ASN A 56 27.19 12.40 -19.70
N ALA A 57 25.90 12.51 -19.39
CA ALA A 57 25.24 13.79 -19.19
C ALA A 57 25.95 14.62 -18.11
N GLU A 58 26.04 15.93 -18.33
CA GLU A 58 26.52 16.88 -17.33
C GLU A 58 25.60 16.82 -16.09
N VAL A 59 26.15 16.39 -14.96
CA VAL A 59 25.44 16.34 -13.69
C VAL A 59 25.49 17.71 -13.01
N ILE A 60 24.32 18.28 -12.72
CA ILE A 60 24.15 19.61 -12.13
C ILE A 60 23.58 19.57 -10.70
N GLY A 61 23.47 18.38 -10.10
CA GLY A 61 22.92 18.17 -8.76
C GLY A 61 23.70 17.12 -7.97
N ALA A 62 23.44 17.04 -6.66
CA ALA A 62 23.90 15.93 -5.85
C ALA A 62 23.03 14.70 -6.10
N TYR A 63 23.64 13.51 -6.15
CA TYR A 63 22.95 12.25 -6.32
C TYR A 63 23.53 11.19 -5.39
N ALA A 64 22.70 10.21 -5.03
CA ALA A 64 23.07 9.05 -4.26
C ALA A 64 22.07 7.91 -4.53
N TRP A 65 22.39 6.73 -4.03
CA TRP A 65 21.45 5.63 -3.85
C TRP A 65 21.48 5.24 -2.38
N ALA A 66 20.35 4.79 -1.85
CA ALA A 66 20.20 4.38 -0.47
C ALA A 66 19.95 2.88 -0.40
N HIS A 67 20.36 2.28 0.72
CA HIS A 67 19.97 0.94 1.10
C HIS A 67 19.06 1.06 2.31
N GLU A 68 17.84 0.56 2.18
CA GLU A 68 16.83 0.59 3.25
C GLU A 68 17.32 -0.24 4.44
N MET A 69 17.23 0.33 5.64
CA MET A 69 17.55 -0.34 6.89
C MET A 69 16.35 -1.09 7.47
N SER A 70 15.14 -0.64 7.14
CA SER A 70 13.90 -1.22 7.61
C SER A 70 13.75 -2.67 7.15
N SER A 71 13.13 -3.48 7.99
CA SER A 71 12.84 -4.90 7.71
C SER A 71 11.79 -5.08 6.60
N GLY A 72 10.82 -4.17 6.53
CA GLY A 72 9.74 -4.15 5.55
C GLY A 72 10.09 -3.31 4.32
N LYS A 73 9.50 -3.67 3.18
CA LYS A 73 9.54 -2.92 1.91
C LYS A 73 8.21 -2.25 1.56
N ASP A 74 7.33 -2.12 2.56
CA ASP A 74 6.03 -1.47 2.43
C ASP A 74 6.16 0.07 2.47
N THR A 75 5.16 0.76 1.92
CA THR A 75 5.20 2.23 1.79
C THR A 75 5.42 2.96 3.13
N PRO A 76 4.71 2.64 4.24
CA PRO A 76 4.99 3.25 5.55
C PRO A 76 6.43 3.10 6.02
N SER A 77 7.00 1.89 5.99
CA SER A 77 8.38 1.64 6.46
C SER A 77 9.39 2.58 5.79
N GLY A 78 9.36 2.66 4.45
CA GLY A 78 10.25 3.55 3.72
C GLY A 78 10.01 5.04 4.00
N HIS A 79 8.76 5.49 4.16
CA HIS A 79 8.47 6.89 4.48
C HIS A 79 8.89 7.26 5.90
N TRP A 80 8.72 6.37 6.87
CA TRP A 80 9.17 6.58 8.24
C TRP A 80 10.69 6.59 8.34
N GLU A 81 11.38 5.72 7.62
CA GLU A 81 12.84 5.72 7.55
C GLU A 81 13.38 7.03 6.95
N ILE A 82 12.80 7.50 5.84
CA ILE A 82 13.11 8.82 5.26
C ILE A 82 12.91 9.93 6.31
N ALA A 83 11.89 9.79 7.16
CA ALA A 83 11.59 10.73 8.23
C ALA A 83 12.37 10.46 9.53
N GLY A 84 13.41 9.63 9.49
CA GLY A 84 14.35 9.38 10.60
C GLY A 84 13.91 8.30 11.60
N VAL A 85 12.93 7.46 11.22
CA VAL A 85 12.33 6.43 12.07
C VAL A 85 12.32 5.09 11.33
N PRO A 86 13.48 4.40 11.23
CA PRO A 86 13.54 3.10 10.56
C PRO A 86 12.69 2.06 11.29
N VAL A 87 11.98 1.23 10.53
CA VAL A 87 11.16 0.13 11.04
C VAL A 87 12.03 -1.10 11.16
N LEU A 88 12.53 -1.36 12.37
CA LEU A 88 13.44 -2.48 12.64
C LEU A 88 12.72 -3.72 13.18
N PHE A 89 11.38 -3.75 13.13
CA PHE A 89 10.54 -4.86 13.58
C PHE A 89 9.81 -5.49 12.41
N GLU A 90 9.46 -6.77 12.51
CA GLU A 90 8.72 -7.47 11.45
C GLU A 90 7.23 -7.14 11.52
N TRP A 91 6.64 -6.71 10.41
CA TRP A 91 5.19 -6.65 10.25
C TRP A 91 4.60 -8.05 10.26
N GLY A 92 3.35 -8.17 10.71
CA GLY A 92 2.57 -9.37 10.49
C GLY A 92 2.03 -9.41 9.06
N TYR A 93 1.96 -10.61 8.50
CA TYR A 93 1.38 -10.84 7.19
C TYR A 93 0.45 -12.05 7.28
N PHE A 94 -0.70 -11.95 6.63
CA PHE A 94 -1.57 -13.09 6.41
C PHE A 94 -1.08 -13.77 5.13
N SER A 95 -0.30 -14.85 5.22
CA SER A 95 0.38 -15.45 4.07
C SER A 95 -0.48 -16.43 3.28
N ASP A 96 -1.44 -17.07 3.93
CA ASP A 96 -2.28 -18.10 3.30
C ASP A 96 -3.28 -17.46 2.34
N HIS A 97 -3.38 -17.96 1.11
CA HIS A 97 -4.27 -17.40 0.09
C HIS A 97 -5.75 -17.67 0.36
N GLU A 98 -6.06 -18.76 1.05
CA GLU A 98 -7.39 -19.13 1.52
C GLU A 98 -7.33 -19.33 3.03
N ASN A 99 -8.41 -18.99 3.73
CA ASN A 99 -8.45 -18.96 5.19
C ASN A 99 -7.32 -18.09 5.78
N SER A 100 -7.08 -16.95 5.16
CA SER A 100 -5.95 -16.05 5.44
C SER A 100 -5.88 -15.55 6.86
N PHE A 101 -7.03 -15.38 7.52
CA PHE A 101 -7.13 -14.82 8.86
C PHE A 101 -7.35 -15.93 9.89
N PRO A 102 -6.68 -15.85 11.06
CA PRO A 102 -6.93 -16.75 12.17
C PRO A 102 -8.39 -16.70 12.61
N GLN A 103 -8.99 -17.88 12.83
CA GLN A 103 -10.41 -17.98 13.17
C GLN A 103 -10.77 -17.20 14.45
N GLU A 104 -9.88 -17.18 15.45
CA GLU A 104 -10.08 -16.43 16.69
C GLU A 104 -10.26 -14.92 16.44
N LEU A 105 -9.52 -14.34 15.49
CA LEU A 105 -9.69 -12.94 15.10
C LEU A 105 -11.08 -12.74 14.49
N LEU A 106 -11.46 -13.60 13.55
CA LEU A 106 -12.75 -13.50 12.86
C LEU A 106 -13.93 -13.62 13.82
N ASP A 107 -13.86 -14.55 14.77
CA ASP A 107 -14.89 -14.77 15.79
C ASP A 107 -15.06 -13.52 16.68
N LYS A 108 -13.95 -12.92 17.13
CA LYS A 108 -13.97 -11.67 17.91
C LYS A 108 -14.57 -10.51 17.12
N LEU A 109 -14.25 -10.38 15.82
CA LEU A 109 -14.84 -9.33 14.98
C LEU A 109 -16.35 -9.53 14.82
N VAL A 110 -16.79 -10.76 14.58
CA VAL A 110 -18.21 -11.09 14.45
C VAL A 110 -18.98 -10.77 15.74
N GLU A 111 -18.42 -11.16 16.89
CA GLU A 111 -19.02 -10.90 18.19
C GLU A 111 -19.04 -9.40 18.54
N ARG A 112 -17.88 -8.73 18.52
CA ARG A 112 -17.75 -7.33 18.95
C ARG A 112 -18.52 -6.36 18.06
N ALA A 113 -18.52 -6.57 16.74
CA ALA A 113 -19.22 -5.70 15.80
C ALA A 113 -20.66 -6.18 15.51
N ASN A 114 -21.16 -7.18 16.24
CA ASN A 114 -22.50 -7.75 16.09
C ASN A 114 -22.85 -8.05 14.62
N LEU A 115 -21.98 -8.80 13.95
CA LEU A 115 -22.10 -9.12 12.54
C LEU A 115 -22.91 -10.41 12.34
N PRO A 116 -23.65 -10.55 11.22
CA PRO A 116 -24.31 -11.81 10.87
C PRO A 116 -23.31 -12.90 10.39
N GLY A 117 -22.01 -12.64 10.47
CA GLY A 117 -20.91 -13.43 9.92
C GLY A 117 -20.03 -12.59 9.01
N TYR A 118 -19.18 -13.23 8.21
CA TYR A 118 -18.30 -12.59 7.22
C TYR A 118 -18.26 -13.38 5.91
N LEU A 119 -17.77 -12.75 4.86
CA LEU A 119 -17.44 -13.35 3.56
C LEU A 119 -15.95 -13.15 3.26
N GLY A 120 -15.41 -13.92 2.31
CA GLY A 120 -14.02 -13.80 1.88
C GLY A 120 -13.08 -14.68 2.71
N ASN A 121 -12.29 -14.07 3.59
CA ASN A 121 -11.18 -14.72 4.30
C ASN A 121 -10.10 -15.26 3.34
N CYS A 122 -9.63 -14.41 2.43
CA CYS A 122 -8.69 -14.77 1.38
C CYS A 122 -7.80 -13.60 0.93
N HIS A 123 -6.79 -13.92 0.12
CA HIS A 123 -6.10 -12.96 -0.74
C HIS A 123 -6.94 -12.64 -1.96
N SER A 124 -7.17 -11.36 -2.24
CA SER A 124 -7.83 -10.98 -3.49
C SER A 124 -7.54 -9.54 -3.86
N SER A 125 -7.75 -9.24 -5.15
CA SER A 125 -7.81 -7.84 -5.59
C SER A 125 -9.18 -7.24 -5.25
N GLY A 126 -9.19 -5.93 -4.98
CA GLY A 126 -10.43 -5.24 -4.63
C GLY A 126 -11.49 -5.24 -5.73
N THR A 127 -11.16 -5.46 -6.99
CA THR A 127 -12.16 -5.60 -8.07
C THR A 127 -12.72 -7.02 -8.12
N VAL A 128 -11.85 -8.03 -8.07
CA VAL A 128 -12.26 -9.44 -8.13
C VAL A 128 -13.15 -9.82 -6.96
N ILE A 129 -12.80 -9.40 -5.73
CA ILE A 129 -13.57 -9.79 -4.54
C ILE A 129 -14.98 -9.17 -4.53
N LEU A 130 -15.14 -7.97 -5.10
CA LEU A 130 -16.45 -7.32 -5.21
C LEU A 130 -17.34 -8.02 -6.23
N ASP A 131 -16.78 -8.37 -7.40
CA ASP A 131 -17.54 -9.13 -8.40
C ASP A 131 -17.94 -10.52 -7.90
N GLN A 132 -17.11 -11.14 -7.06
CA GLN A 132 -17.40 -12.47 -6.51
C GLN A 132 -18.42 -12.44 -5.35
N LEU A 133 -18.30 -11.48 -4.43
CA LEU A 133 -19.00 -11.52 -3.14
C LEU A 133 -19.93 -10.34 -2.87
N GLY A 134 -19.92 -9.30 -3.73
CA GLY A 134 -20.67 -8.07 -3.51
C GLY A 134 -22.18 -8.30 -3.43
N GLU A 135 -22.75 -9.14 -4.30
CA GLU A 135 -24.18 -9.45 -4.24
C GLU A 135 -24.58 -10.24 -3.00
N GLU A 136 -23.75 -11.19 -2.56
CA GLU A 136 -24.00 -11.95 -1.33
C GLU A 136 -23.88 -11.06 -0.10
N HIS A 137 -22.90 -10.16 -0.08
CA HIS A 137 -22.77 -9.12 0.94
C HIS A 137 -24.05 -8.27 1.03
N MET A 138 -24.56 -7.76 -0.09
CA MET A 138 -25.78 -6.95 -0.11
C MET A 138 -27.01 -7.71 0.38
N LYS A 139 -27.11 -9.02 0.08
CA LYS A 139 -28.24 -9.88 0.51
C LYS A 139 -28.18 -10.26 1.99
N THR A 140 -26.98 -10.51 2.52
CA THR A 140 -26.78 -11.08 3.86
C THR A 140 -26.39 -10.06 4.92
N GLY A 141 -25.87 -8.90 4.51
CA GLY A 141 -25.27 -7.92 5.39
C GLY A 141 -23.92 -8.33 5.99
N LYS A 142 -23.33 -9.46 5.56
CA LYS A 142 -22.02 -9.93 6.03
C LYS A 142 -20.90 -9.14 5.36
N PRO A 143 -20.03 -8.41 6.09
CA PRO A 143 -18.89 -7.70 5.49
C PRO A 143 -17.93 -8.66 4.78
N ILE A 144 -17.21 -8.14 3.78
CA ILE A 144 -16.23 -8.91 3.02
C ILE A 144 -14.83 -8.61 3.59
N PHE A 145 -14.19 -9.62 4.16
CA PHE A 145 -12.81 -9.51 4.67
C PHE A 145 -11.83 -10.12 3.67
N TYR A 146 -10.78 -9.38 3.34
CA TYR A 146 -9.72 -9.85 2.44
C TYR A 146 -8.39 -9.15 2.70
N THR A 147 -7.31 -9.75 2.22
CA THR A 147 -5.95 -9.25 2.35
C THR A 147 -5.22 -9.23 1.00
N SER A 148 -3.94 -8.85 1.01
CA SER A 148 -3.04 -8.84 -0.13
C SER A 148 -1.64 -9.28 0.30
N ALA A 149 -0.66 -9.15 -0.59
CA ALA A 149 0.75 -9.40 -0.25
C ALA A 149 1.31 -8.41 0.79
N ASP A 150 0.69 -7.23 0.95
CA ASP A 150 1.09 -6.25 1.97
C ASP A 150 0.49 -6.59 3.35
N SER A 151 1.07 -6.01 4.41
CA SER A 151 0.55 -6.09 5.79
C SER A 151 -0.74 -5.26 5.96
N VAL A 152 -1.86 -5.79 5.47
CA VAL A 152 -3.16 -5.11 5.49
C VAL A 152 -4.32 -6.03 5.85
N PHE A 153 -5.36 -5.47 6.45
CA PHE A 153 -6.68 -6.10 6.60
C PHE A 153 -7.71 -5.19 5.93
N GLN A 154 -8.42 -5.69 4.92
CA GLN A 154 -9.34 -4.88 4.11
C GLN A 154 -10.78 -5.33 4.34
N ILE A 155 -11.68 -4.35 4.50
CA ILE A 155 -13.10 -4.57 4.74
C ILE A 155 -13.90 -3.88 3.66
N ALA A 156 -14.57 -4.65 2.81
CA ALA A 156 -15.45 -4.11 1.78
C ALA A 156 -16.92 -4.28 2.15
N CYS A 157 -17.65 -3.17 2.09
CA CYS A 157 -19.09 -3.10 2.33
C CYS A 157 -19.77 -2.15 1.34
N HIS A 158 -20.99 -2.49 0.94
CA HIS A 158 -21.81 -1.66 0.07
C HIS A 158 -22.43 -0.52 0.87
N GLU A 159 -22.30 0.72 0.39
CA GLU A 159 -22.65 1.91 1.17
C GLU A 159 -24.14 1.96 1.56
N GLU A 160 -25.04 1.58 0.65
CA GLU A 160 -26.48 1.69 0.89
C GLU A 160 -27.05 0.56 1.76
N THR A 161 -26.47 -0.65 1.67
CA THR A 161 -27.02 -1.83 2.36
C THR A 161 -26.36 -2.08 3.71
N PHE A 162 -25.11 -1.64 3.89
CA PHE A 162 -24.38 -1.81 5.15
C PHE A 162 -24.23 -0.50 5.93
N GLY A 163 -24.07 0.63 5.24
CA GLY A 163 -23.84 1.95 5.84
C GLY A 163 -22.36 2.26 6.05
N LEU A 164 -21.97 3.50 5.72
CA LEU A 164 -20.58 3.96 5.80
C LEU A 164 -20.08 4.07 7.25
N ASP A 165 -20.88 4.65 8.15
CA ASP A 165 -20.51 4.81 9.55
C ASP A 165 -20.27 3.45 10.23
N LYS A 166 -21.11 2.46 9.90
CA LYS A 166 -20.96 1.09 10.39
C LYS A 166 -19.69 0.41 9.85
N LEU A 167 -19.32 0.70 8.60
CA LEU A 167 -18.05 0.21 8.03
C LEU A 167 -16.85 0.82 8.78
N TYR A 168 -16.89 2.12 9.09
CA TYR A 168 -15.81 2.76 9.83
C TYR A 168 -15.70 2.23 11.26
N GLU A 169 -16.83 2.08 11.98
CA GLU A 169 -16.85 1.46 13.31
C GLU A 169 -16.25 0.04 13.29
N LEU A 170 -16.62 -0.76 12.29
CA LEU A 170 -16.06 -2.10 12.09
C LEU A 170 -14.54 -2.06 11.82
N CYS A 171 -14.06 -1.08 11.05
CA CYS A 171 -12.63 -0.89 10.82
C CYS A 171 -11.88 -0.53 12.10
N GLU A 172 -12.45 0.30 12.97
CA GLU A 172 -11.86 0.64 14.28
C GLU A 172 -11.78 -0.60 15.18
N ILE A 173 -12.86 -1.38 15.27
CA ILE A 173 -12.88 -2.64 16.01
C ILE A 173 -11.81 -3.60 15.47
N ALA A 174 -11.70 -3.73 14.14
CA ALA A 174 -10.67 -4.54 13.52
C ALA A 174 -9.26 -4.05 13.83
N ARG A 175 -9.05 -2.73 13.86
CA ARG A 175 -7.76 -2.13 14.21
C ARG A 175 -7.38 -2.47 15.64
N GLU A 176 -8.31 -2.33 16.59
CA GLU A 176 -8.11 -2.68 17.98
C GLU A 176 -7.78 -4.16 18.16
N GLU A 177 -8.56 -5.07 17.56
CA GLU A 177 -8.32 -6.52 17.68
C GLU A 177 -6.99 -6.94 17.07
N LEU A 178 -6.61 -6.35 15.95
CA LEU A 178 -5.31 -6.62 15.32
C LEU A 178 -4.14 -6.15 16.20
N THR A 179 -4.31 -5.04 16.92
CA THR A 179 -3.31 -4.51 17.86
C THR A 179 -3.25 -5.34 19.13
N ASN A 180 -4.40 -5.58 19.78
CA ASN A 180 -4.49 -6.31 21.05
C ASN A 180 -4.09 -7.78 20.90
N GLY A 181 -4.39 -8.39 19.76
CA GLY A 181 -3.97 -9.75 19.44
C GLY A 181 -2.50 -9.88 19.04
N GLY A 182 -1.74 -8.78 18.99
CA GLY A 182 -0.31 -8.81 18.66
C GLY A 182 -0.01 -9.21 17.22
N TYR A 183 -0.97 -9.09 16.30
CA TYR A 183 -0.80 -9.49 14.90
C TYR A 183 0.14 -8.57 14.13
N ASN A 184 0.41 -7.36 14.65
CA ASN A 184 1.26 -6.35 14.04
C ASN A 184 0.93 -6.08 12.56
N ILE A 185 -0.35 -5.97 12.22
CA ILE A 185 -0.79 -5.62 10.86
C ILE A 185 -0.67 -4.11 10.64
N GLY A 186 -0.02 -3.69 9.55
CA GLY A 186 0.31 -2.28 9.31
C GLY A 186 -0.90 -1.37 9.07
N ARG A 187 -1.93 -1.84 8.34
CA ARG A 187 -3.15 -1.04 8.09
C ARG A 187 -4.44 -1.83 8.08
N VAL A 188 -5.51 -1.23 8.59
CA VAL A 188 -6.90 -1.63 8.28
C VAL A 188 -7.45 -0.67 7.24
N ILE A 189 -8.11 -1.17 6.19
CA ILE A 189 -8.58 -0.33 5.08
C ILE A 189 -10.08 -0.54 4.85
N ALA A 190 -10.85 0.53 5.04
CA ALA A 190 -12.24 0.61 4.63
C ALA A 190 -12.33 0.70 3.10
N ARG A 191 -13.10 -0.20 2.50
CA ARG A 191 -13.30 -0.31 1.05
C ARG A 191 -14.78 -0.22 0.70
N PRO A 192 -15.40 0.95 0.92
CA PRO A 192 -16.78 1.13 0.52
C PRO A 192 -16.94 1.02 -1.00
N PHE A 193 -18.07 0.48 -1.43
CA PHE A 193 -18.43 0.37 -2.83
C PHE A 193 -19.92 0.63 -3.06
N ILE A 194 -20.25 0.97 -4.30
CA ILE A 194 -21.60 1.16 -4.81
C ILE A 194 -21.83 0.28 -6.04
N GLY A 195 -23.08 0.15 -6.47
CA GLY A 195 -23.48 -0.62 -7.65
C GLY A 195 -24.50 -1.70 -7.28
N ASP A 196 -25.24 -2.18 -8.27
CA ASP A 196 -26.41 -3.03 -8.05
C ASP A 196 -26.15 -4.53 -8.25
N LYS A 197 -25.06 -4.90 -8.94
CA LYS A 197 -24.74 -6.29 -9.29
C LYS A 197 -23.26 -6.47 -9.67
N ALA A 198 -22.84 -7.73 -9.77
CA ALA A 198 -21.51 -8.09 -10.25
C ALA A 198 -21.23 -7.49 -11.65
N GLY A 199 -20.00 -7.01 -11.85
CA GLY A 199 -19.58 -6.29 -13.06
C GLY A 199 -19.96 -4.80 -13.08
N ASN A 200 -20.83 -4.34 -12.18
CA ASN A 200 -21.20 -2.94 -12.02
C ASN A 200 -20.67 -2.31 -10.71
N PHE A 201 -20.03 -3.09 -9.84
CA PHE A 201 -19.54 -2.59 -8.56
C PHE A 201 -18.36 -1.61 -8.75
N GLN A 202 -18.41 -0.50 -8.02
CA GLN A 202 -17.39 0.54 -8.06
C GLN A 202 -17.00 0.95 -6.64
N ARG A 203 -15.69 0.91 -6.36
CA ARG A 203 -15.15 1.47 -5.11
C ARG A 203 -15.32 2.98 -5.09
N THR A 204 -15.67 3.54 -3.94
CA THR A 204 -15.90 4.98 -3.81
C THR A 204 -14.67 5.72 -3.31
N GLY A 205 -14.75 7.05 -3.30
CA GLY A 205 -13.75 7.93 -2.67
C GLY A 205 -13.78 7.92 -1.14
N ASN A 206 -14.78 7.29 -0.51
CA ASN A 206 -14.94 7.20 0.95
C ASN A 206 -13.99 6.16 1.58
N ARG A 207 -12.89 5.84 0.90
CA ARG A 207 -11.83 5.01 1.45
C ARG A 207 -11.25 5.68 2.69
N HIS A 208 -11.13 4.91 3.76
CA HIS A 208 -10.45 5.33 4.98
C HIS A 208 -9.41 4.27 5.38
N ASP A 209 -8.23 4.70 5.81
CA ASP A 209 -7.13 3.81 6.19
C ASP A 209 -6.76 4.10 7.65
N LEU A 210 -6.80 3.06 8.49
CA LEU A 210 -6.33 3.10 9.87
C LEU A 210 -4.94 2.45 9.92
N ALA A 211 -3.92 3.30 9.88
CA ALA A 211 -2.53 2.89 9.92
C ALA A 211 -1.98 2.86 11.34
N VAL A 212 -1.02 1.98 11.59
CA VAL A 212 -0.16 2.07 12.77
C VAL A 212 0.61 3.40 12.71
N GLU A 213 0.75 4.08 13.85
CA GLU A 213 1.54 5.30 13.94
C GLU A 213 3.05 5.01 13.88
N PRO A 214 3.90 5.98 13.49
CA PRO A 214 5.34 5.81 13.55
C PRO A 214 5.80 5.41 14.97
N PRO A 215 6.76 4.48 15.12
CA PRO A 215 7.18 3.97 16.43
C PRO A 215 7.95 4.99 17.28
N ALA A 216 8.32 6.14 16.70
CA ALA A 216 8.96 7.25 17.38
C ALA A 216 8.61 8.58 16.68
N PRO A 217 8.78 9.74 17.35
CA PRO A 217 8.60 11.04 16.73
C PRO A 217 9.50 11.23 15.51
N THR A 218 8.87 11.44 14.35
CA THR A 218 9.56 11.67 13.07
C THR A 218 10.23 13.04 13.04
N VAL A 219 11.13 13.27 12.07
CA VAL A 219 11.71 14.60 11.82
C VAL A 219 10.64 15.65 11.54
N LEU A 220 9.52 15.27 10.93
CA LEU A 220 8.38 16.15 10.68
C LEU A 220 7.73 16.58 12.01
N GLN A 221 7.47 15.61 12.90
CA GLN A 221 6.90 15.88 14.22
C GLN A 221 7.83 16.78 15.05
N LYS A 222 9.12 16.46 15.07
CA LYS A 222 10.13 17.26 15.79
C LYS A 222 10.22 18.69 15.27
N LEU A 223 10.10 18.89 13.95
CA LEU A 223 10.12 20.22 13.36
C LEU A 223 8.93 21.07 13.86
N VAL A 224 7.73 20.49 13.91
CA VAL A 224 6.53 21.19 14.39
C VAL A 224 6.61 21.43 15.90
N ASP A 225 6.85 20.38 16.68
CA ASP A 225 6.70 20.43 18.13
C ASP A 225 7.87 21.15 18.83
N GLU A 226 9.10 20.88 18.40
CA GLU A 226 10.29 21.39 19.08
C GLU A 226 10.79 22.71 18.50
N LYS A 227 10.49 22.99 17.22
CA LYS A 227 10.99 24.17 16.50
C LYS A 227 9.90 25.11 16.01
N HIS A 228 8.63 24.77 16.21
CA HIS A 228 7.49 25.54 15.71
C HIS A 228 7.58 25.82 14.20
N GLY A 229 8.18 24.88 13.46
CA GLY A 229 8.27 24.94 12.02
C GLY A 229 6.97 24.55 11.34
N GLN A 230 6.89 24.76 10.03
CA GLN A 230 5.73 24.40 9.22
C GLN A 230 6.05 23.15 8.38
N VAL A 231 5.18 22.15 8.46
CA VAL A 231 5.19 20.97 7.58
C VAL A 231 3.99 21.06 6.66
N VAL A 232 4.21 20.90 5.35
CA VAL A 232 3.16 20.89 4.32
C VAL A 232 3.22 19.55 3.61
N SER A 233 2.16 18.76 3.69
CA SER A 233 2.02 17.49 2.98
C SER A 233 1.27 17.68 1.67
N VAL A 234 1.68 16.93 0.63
CA VAL A 234 1.03 16.91 -0.69
C VAL A 234 0.84 15.45 -1.10
N GLY A 235 -0.39 15.08 -1.47
CA GLY A 235 -0.69 13.71 -1.88
C GLY A 235 -0.98 12.79 -0.70
N LYS A 236 -0.20 11.70 -0.57
CA LYS A 236 -0.41 10.62 0.42
C LYS A 236 0.54 10.68 1.63
N ILE A 237 1.20 11.83 1.84
CA ILE A 237 2.15 12.07 2.94
C ILE A 237 1.39 12.39 4.23
#